data_AF-Q875W5-F1
#
_entry.id   AF-Q875W5-F1
#
_cell.length_a   1.000
_cell.length_b   1.000
_cell.length_c   1.000
_cell.angle_alpha   90.00
_cell.angle_beta   90.00
_cell.angle_gamma   90.00
#
_symmetry.space_group_name_H-M   'P 1'
#
loop_
_entity.id
_entity.type
_entity.pdbx_description
1 polymer ?
#
loop_
_entity_poly.entity_id
_entity_poly.type
_entity_poly.pdbx_seq_one_letter_code
_entity_poly.pdbx_strand_id
1 'polypeptide(L)'
;HVIRYFPTQALNFAFKDKIKAMFGFNKERDGYTKWFMGNVASGGCAGALSLLFVYSLDYARTRLAADAKSIKSGAPRKFNGILDVYKKTLFTDGVLGLYRGFLPSVVGIMVYRGLYFGLYDSLKPVLLTGSFENAFLPSFLLGWAVTISASTTSYPLDTVRRRMMMTSGQAVKYKGAIDCFQQIVSQEGVYSLFKGCGANIFRGVAAAGVISLYDQLQLLLFGRKFK
;
A
#
# COMPACT_ATOMS: atom_id res chain seq x y z
N HIS A 1 13.41 5.81 3.89
CA HIS A 1 12.23 6.37 3.19
C HIS A 1 12.60 7.05 1.87
N VAL A 2 13.76 7.72 1.80
CA VAL A 2 14.21 8.51 0.64
C VAL A 2 14.39 7.69 -0.65
N ILE A 3 15.09 6.54 -0.59
CA ILE A 3 15.43 5.73 -1.78
C ILE A 3 14.19 5.22 -2.56
N ARG A 4 13.06 5.03 -1.87
CA ARG A 4 11.80 4.62 -2.51
C ARG A 4 11.05 5.79 -3.14
N TYR A 5 11.15 6.98 -2.54
CA TYR A 5 10.35 8.13 -2.94
C TYR A 5 10.70 8.58 -4.36
N PHE A 6 12.00 8.69 -4.66
CA PHE A 6 12.50 9.13 -5.97
C PHE A 6 11.99 8.28 -7.16
N PRO A 7 12.18 6.94 -7.20
CA PRO A 7 11.68 6.13 -8.30
C PRO A 7 10.15 6.08 -8.34
N THR A 8 9.47 6.09 -7.18
CA THR A 8 8.00 6.13 -7.15
C THR A 8 7.46 7.42 -7.76
N GLN A 9 8.08 8.57 -7.46
CA GLN A 9 7.66 9.85 -8.02
C GLN A 9 8.04 10.00 -9.50
N ALA A 10 9.22 9.53 -9.91
CA ALA A 10 9.60 9.51 -11.31
C ALA A 10 8.60 8.71 -12.16
N LEU A 11 8.17 7.54 -11.67
CA LEU A 11 7.18 6.71 -12.34
C LEU A 11 5.79 7.33 -12.31
N ASN A 12 5.39 7.95 -11.20
CA ASN A 12 4.15 8.71 -11.15
C ASN A 12 4.16 9.85 -12.18
N PHE A 13 5.24 10.63 -12.25
CA PHE A 13 5.34 11.72 -13.22
C PHE A 13 5.32 11.21 -14.67
N ALA A 14 6.02 10.11 -14.95
CA ALA A 14 6.11 9.56 -16.31
C ALA A 14 4.82 8.88 -16.80
N PHE A 15 4.06 8.25 -15.90
CA PHE A 15 2.97 7.34 -16.30
C PHE A 15 1.59 7.74 -15.81
N LYS A 16 1.45 8.60 -14.80
CA LYS A 16 0.13 8.95 -14.24
C LYS A 16 -0.79 9.58 -15.27
N ASP A 17 -0.28 10.50 -16.10
CA ASP A 17 -1.10 11.18 -17.10
C ASP A 17 -1.45 10.27 -18.28
N LYS A 18 -0.52 9.41 -18.71
CA LYS A 18 -0.80 8.39 -19.74
C LYS A 18 -1.82 7.35 -19.27
N ILE A 19 -1.70 6.88 -18.03
CA ILE A 19 -2.62 5.88 -17.45
C ILE A 19 -3.98 6.52 -17.13
N LYS A 20 -4.03 7.80 -16.73
CA LYS A 20 -5.29 8.53 -16.61
C LYS A 20 -5.95 8.77 -17.96
N ALA A 21 -5.19 9.08 -19.01
CA ALA A 21 -5.73 9.28 -20.35
C ALA A 21 -6.34 7.99 -20.92
N MET A 22 -5.73 6.82 -20.66
CA MET A 22 -6.27 5.52 -21.10
C MET A 22 -7.56 5.09 -20.39
N PHE A 23 -7.81 5.58 -19.18
CA PHE A 23 -8.96 5.20 -18.34
C PHE A 23 -9.80 6.41 -17.88
N GLY A 24 -9.71 7.52 -18.63
CA GLY A 24 -10.28 8.83 -18.30
C GLY A 24 -11.78 8.90 -18.58
N PHE A 25 -12.55 7.96 -18.03
CA PHE A 25 -14.00 7.99 -18.10
C PHE A 25 -14.55 9.14 -17.25
N ASN A 26 -15.67 9.74 -17.68
CA ASN A 26 -16.37 10.78 -16.95
C ASN A 26 -17.67 10.20 -16.35
N LYS A 27 -17.96 10.53 -15.09
CA LYS A 27 -19.14 10.05 -14.35
C LYS A 27 -20.46 10.45 -15.01
N GLU A 28 -20.53 11.63 -15.61
CA GLU A 28 -21.74 12.16 -16.27
C GLU A 28 -21.91 11.64 -17.70
N ARG A 29 -20.82 11.53 -18.46
CA ARG A 29 -20.85 11.09 -19.87
C ARG A 29 -20.93 9.56 -20.01
N ASP A 30 -20.15 8.83 -19.23
CA ASP A 30 -19.91 7.40 -19.44
C ASP A 30 -20.63 6.51 -18.41
N GLY A 31 -21.26 7.13 -17.40
CA GLY A 31 -21.98 6.46 -16.32
C GLY A 31 -21.07 6.03 -15.16
N TYR A 32 -21.66 5.93 -13.96
CA TYR A 32 -20.94 5.67 -12.71
C TYR A 32 -20.12 4.38 -12.75
N THR A 33 -20.68 3.29 -13.26
CA THR A 33 -20.00 1.98 -13.28
C THR A 33 -18.73 2.02 -14.13
N LYS A 34 -18.76 2.63 -15.33
CA LYS A 34 -17.58 2.75 -16.19
C LYS A 34 -16.53 3.68 -15.59
N TRP A 35 -16.95 4.79 -15.01
CA TRP A 35 -16.06 5.70 -14.28
C TRP A 35 -15.37 5.01 -13.10
N PHE A 36 -16.13 4.27 -12.29
CA PHE A 36 -15.61 3.57 -11.12
C PHE A 36 -14.63 2.46 -11.52
N MET A 37 -15.03 1.58 -12.45
CA MET A 37 -14.17 0.52 -12.96
C MET A 37 -12.90 1.09 -13.62
N GLY A 38 -13.03 2.18 -14.38
CA GLY A 38 -11.93 2.91 -14.97
C GLY A 38 -10.93 3.41 -13.93
N ASN A 39 -11.39 4.04 -12.85
CA ASN A 39 -10.51 4.52 -11.78
C ASN A 39 -9.80 3.38 -11.03
N VAL A 40 -10.50 2.26 -10.78
CA VAL A 40 -9.91 1.09 -10.14
C VAL A 40 -8.88 0.43 -11.05
N ALA A 41 -9.19 0.25 -12.34
CA ALA A 41 -8.28 -0.32 -13.33
C ALA A 41 -7.05 0.58 -13.55
N SER A 42 -7.26 1.88 -13.75
CA SER A 42 -6.20 2.90 -13.87
C SER A 42 -5.27 2.86 -12.66
N GLY A 43 -5.84 2.85 -11.45
CA GLY A 43 -5.07 2.78 -10.22
C GLY A 43 -4.35 1.45 -10.03
N GLY A 44 -4.95 0.34 -10.45
CA GLY A 44 -4.35 -0.99 -10.46
C GLY A 44 -3.17 -1.07 -11.41
N CYS A 45 -3.32 -0.61 -12.65
CA CYS A 45 -2.26 -0.58 -13.67
C CYS A 45 -1.11 0.35 -13.27
N ALA A 46 -1.41 1.57 -12.81
CA ALA A 46 -0.40 2.49 -12.30
C ALA A 46 0.33 1.92 -11.08
N GLY A 47 -0.41 1.28 -10.17
CA GLY A 47 0.13 0.58 -9.02
C GLY A 47 1.05 -0.57 -9.42
N ALA A 48 0.62 -1.43 -10.35
CA ALA A 48 1.40 -2.56 -10.85
C ALA A 48 2.69 -2.10 -11.54
N LEU A 49 2.61 -1.07 -12.39
CA LEU A 49 3.78 -0.51 -13.07
C LEU A 49 4.76 0.12 -12.08
N SER A 50 4.27 0.86 -11.09
CA SER A 50 5.12 1.40 -10.03
C SER A 50 5.79 0.29 -9.21
N LEU A 51 5.02 -0.74 -8.84
CA LEU A 51 5.54 -1.91 -8.15
C LEU A 51 6.57 -2.66 -9.01
N LEU A 52 6.44 -2.72 -10.33
CA LEU A 52 7.43 -3.40 -11.18
C LEU A 52 8.87 -2.93 -10.91
N PHE A 53 9.06 -1.64 -10.60
CA PHE A 53 10.39 -1.10 -10.30
C PHE A 53 10.68 -1.03 -8.79
N VAL A 54 9.67 -0.76 -7.97
CA VAL A 54 9.85 -0.45 -6.55
C VAL A 54 9.69 -1.68 -5.65
N TYR A 55 9.08 -2.76 -6.16
CA TYR A 55 8.74 -3.94 -5.36
C TYR A 55 9.96 -4.65 -4.78
N SER A 56 11.05 -4.72 -5.54
CA SER A 56 12.31 -5.31 -5.09
C SER A 56 12.90 -4.59 -3.87
N LEU A 57 12.79 -3.26 -3.83
CA LEU A 57 13.19 -2.45 -2.68
C LEU A 57 12.27 -2.66 -1.48
N ASP A 58 10.96 -2.80 -1.72
CA ASP A 58 9.98 -3.13 -0.68
C ASP A 58 10.25 -4.51 -0.07
N TYR A 59 10.59 -5.48 -0.91
CA TYR A 59 11.00 -6.81 -0.49
C TYR A 59 12.26 -6.73 0.39
N ALA A 60 13.31 -6.05 -0.06
CA ALA A 60 14.55 -5.93 0.70
C ALA A 60 14.34 -5.27 2.06
N ARG A 61 13.54 -4.20 2.11
CA ARG A 61 13.18 -3.52 3.35
C ARG A 61 12.40 -4.44 4.31
N THR A 62 11.45 -5.19 3.79
CA THR A 62 10.61 -6.09 4.60
C THR A 62 11.45 -7.19 5.24
N ARG A 63 12.37 -7.78 4.48
CA ARG A 63 13.33 -8.78 4.99
C ARG A 63 14.25 -8.22 6.06
N LEU A 64 14.80 -7.03 5.86
CA LEU A 64 15.66 -6.37 6.84
C LEU A 64 14.90 -6.00 8.13
N ALA A 65 13.67 -5.51 8.00
CA ALA A 65 12.85 -5.16 9.17
C ALA A 65 12.49 -6.40 9.99
N ALA A 66 12.19 -7.52 9.32
CA ALA A 66 11.94 -8.79 10.00
C ALA A 66 13.21 -9.35 10.66
N ASP A 67 14.35 -9.30 9.98
CA ASP A 67 15.65 -9.74 10.53
C ASP A 67 16.04 -8.90 11.76
N ALA A 68 15.89 -7.57 11.68
CA ALA A 68 16.13 -6.68 12.82
C ALA A 68 15.24 -7.01 14.03
N LYS A 69 14.00 -7.46 13.80
CA LYS A 69 13.12 -7.93 14.88
C LYS A 69 13.60 -9.26 15.46
N SER A 70 14.02 -10.21 14.63
CA SER A 70 14.56 -11.49 15.08
C SER A 70 15.85 -11.34 15.90
N ILE A 71 16.73 -10.39 15.53
CA ILE A 71 17.95 -10.09 16.29
C ILE A 71 17.62 -9.60 17.71
N LYS A 72 16.61 -8.74 17.85
CA LYS A 72 16.14 -8.30 19.18
C LYS A 72 15.59 -9.44 20.04
N SER A 73 15.18 -10.54 19.42
CA SER A 73 14.73 -11.77 20.10
C SER A 73 15.84 -12.80 20.27
N GLY A 74 17.11 -12.44 20.05
CA GLY A 74 18.28 -13.31 20.27
C GLY A 74 18.71 -14.16 19.07
N ALA A 75 18.09 -14.00 17.90
CA ALA A 75 18.49 -14.75 16.71
C ALA A 75 19.73 -14.13 16.02
N PRO A 76 20.58 -14.94 15.35
CA PRO A 76 21.70 -14.41 14.58
C PRO A 76 21.22 -13.58 13.38
N ARG A 77 21.96 -12.52 13.07
CA ARG A 77 21.69 -11.62 11.94
C ARG A 77 21.76 -12.38 10.62
N LYS A 78 20.69 -12.36 9.83
CA LYS A 78 20.63 -13.03 8.51
C LYS A 78 21.12 -12.13 7.38
N PHE A 79 20.97 -10.80 7.50
CA PHE A 79 21.31 -9.84 6.46
C PHE A 79 22.10 -8.63 6.97
N ASN A 80 23.22 -8.32 6.30
CA ASN A 80 24.08 -7.18 6.64
C ASN A 80 23.60 -5.86 6.02
N GLY A 81 22.74 -5.91 5.00
CA GLY A 81 22.18 -4.71 4.38
C GLY A 81 21.33 -5.04 3.15
N ILE A 82 20.88 -3.99 2.45
CA ILE A 82 20.01 -4.13 1.26
C ILE A 82 20.70 -4.96 0.17
N LEU A 83 21.97 -4.66 -0.15
CA LEU A 83 22.75 -5.39 -1.15
C LEU A 83 22.93 -6.87 -0.80
N ASP A 84 23.08 -7.19 0.49
CA ASP A 84 23.20 -8.57 0.96
C ASP A 84 21.88 -9.34 0.80
N VAL A 85 20.73 -8.69 1.05
CA VAL A 85 19.42 -9.29 0.76
C VAL A 85 19.27 -9.61 -0.73
N TYR A 86 19.68 -8.70 -1.61
CA TYR A 86 19.64 -8.94 -3.05
C TYR A 86 20.52 -10.11 -3.47
N LYS A 87 21.79 -10.12 -3.07
CA LYS A 87 22.74 -11.18 -3.42
C LYS A 87 22.24 -12.56 -2.95
N LYS A 88 21.86 -12.67 -1.68
CA LYS A 88 21.38 -13.94 -1.11
C LYS A 88 20.06 -14.41 -1.72
N THR A 89 19.14 -13.49 -2.00
CA THR A 89 17.84 -13.86 -2.61
C THR A 89 18.00 -14.25 -4.07
N LEU A 90 18.82 -13.53 -4.85
CA LEU A 90 19.08 -13.87 -6.24
C LEU A 90 19.79 -15.21 -6.37
N PHE A 91 20.71 -15.52 -5.47
CA PHE A 91 21.41 -16.81 -5.47
C PHE A 91 20.49 -18.00 -5.13
N THR A 92 19.51 -17.80 -4.24
CA THR A 92 18.64 -18.89 -3.76
C THR A 92 17.37 -19.07 -4.59
N ASP A 93 16.70 -17.97 -4.94
CA ASP A 93 15.36 -17.97 -5.54
C ASP A 93 15.30 -17.20 -6.87
N GLY A 94 16.43 -16.64 -7.33
CA GLY A 94 16.48 -15.82 -8.53
C GLY A 94 15.64 -14.55 -8.46
N VAL A 95 15.31 -14.00 -9.63
CA VAL A 95 14.49 -12.79 -9.76
C VAL A 95 13.07 -13.00 -9.23
N LEU A 96 12.49 -14.19 -9.42
CA LEU A 96 11.16 -14.53 -8.93
C LEU A 96 11.06 -14.45 -7.40
N GLY A 97 12.15 -14.72 -6.68
CA GLY A 97 12.22 -14.55 -5.23
C GLY A 97 12.01 -13.12 -4.75
N LEU A 98 12.48 -12.13 -5.53
CA LEU A 98 12.34 -10.70 -5.22
C LEU A 98 10.92 -10.18 -5.47
N TYR A 99 10.18 -10.80 -6.40
CA TYR A 99 8.81 -10.41 -6.76
C TYR A 99 7.72 -11.29 -6.12
N ARG A 100 8.10 -12.14 -5.15
CA ARG A 100 7.14 -13.01 -4.46
C ARG A 100 6.13 -12.17 -3.68
N GLY A 101 4.83 -12.37 -3.98
CA GLY A 101 3.73 -11.57 -3.43
C GLY A 101 3.31 -10.37 -4.31
N PHE A 102 3.79 -10.26 -5.54
CA PHE A 102 3.41 -9.17 -6.45
C PHE A 102 1.90 -9.14 -6.73
N LEU A 103 1.30 -10.29 -7.08
CA LEU A 103 -0.14 -10.39 -7.36
C LEU A 103 -1.04 -9.92 -6.20
N PRO A 104 -0.91 -10.41 -4.95
CA PRO A 104 -1.74 -9.92 -3.84
C PRO A 104 -1.53 -8.43 -3.56
N SER A 105 -0.39 -7.86 -3.97
CA SER A 105 -0.15 -6.41 -3.88
C SER A 105 -0.98 -5.61 -4.87
N VAL A 106 -1.04 -6.05 -6.12
CA VAL A 106 -1.86 -5.40 -7.16
C VAL A 106 -3.34 -5.50 -6.80
N VAL A 107 -3.79 -6.69 -6.41
CA VAL A 107 -5.17 -6.90 -5.94
C VAL A 107 -5.47 -6.03 -4.70
N GLY A 108 -4.53 -5.94 -3.76
CA GLY A 108 -4.66 -5.07 -2.59
C GLY A 108 -4.84 -3.60 -2.95
N ILE A 109 -4.11 -3.09 -3.95
CA ILE A 109 -4.27 -1.72 -4.46
C ILE A 109 -5.67 -1.54 -5.08
N MET A 110 -6.14 -2.49 -5.88
CA MET A 110 -7.46 -2.42 -6.50
C MET A 110 -8.58 -2.42 -5.47
N VAL A 111 -8.52 -3.33 -4.47
CA VAL A 111 -9.50 -3.40 -3.38
C VAL A 111 -9.48 -2.13 -2.54
N TYR A 112 -8.29 -1.65 -2.16
CA TYR A 112 -8.15 -0.41 -1.40
C TYR A 112 -8.76 0.78 -2.15
N ARG A 113 -8.45 0.95 -3.44
CA ARG A 113 -8.99 2.06 -4.25
C ARG A 113 -10.49 1.93 -4.48
N GLY A 114 -10.97 0.72 -4.76
CA GLY A 114 -12.40 0.46 -4.95
C GLY A 114 -13.20 0.81 -3.70
N LEU A 115 -12.74 0.37 -2.53
CA LEU A 115 -13.37 0.72 -1.26
C LEU A 115 -13.25 2.20 -0.94
N TYR A 116 -12.08 2.81 -1.19
CA TYR A 116 -11.87 4.23 -0.96
C TYR A 116 -12.86 5.07 -1.77
N PHE A 117 -12.93 4.88 -3.10
CA PHE A 117 -13.86 5.63 -3.94
C PHE A 117 -15.31 5.26 -3.65
N GLY A 118 -15.62 3.98 -3.47
CA GLY A 118 -17.00 3.53 -3.24
C GLY A 118 -17.56 4.07 -1.92
N LEU A 119 -16.80 3.98 -0.83
CA LEU A 119 -17.22 4.51 0.46
C LEU A 119 -17.27 6.05 0.44
N TYR A 120 -16.28 6.71 -0.19
CA TYR A 120 -16.26 8.16 -0.27
C TYR A 120 -17.44 8.71 -1.07
N ASP A 121 -17.74 8.13 -2.24
CA ASP A 121 -18.87 8.54 -3.08
C ASP A 121 -20.23 8.21 -2.44
N SER A 122 -20.33 7.16 -1.62
CA SER A 122 -21.56 6.80 -0.92
C SER A 122 -21.82 7.68 0.29
N LEU A 123 -20.77 8.00 1.05
CA LEU A 123 -20.90 8.68 2.34
C LEU A 123 -20.82 10.20 2.22
N LYS A 124 -20.08 10.74 1.24
CA LYS A 124 -20.00 12.19 1.00
C LYS A 124 -21.36 12.86 0.82
N PRO A 125 -22.26 12.40 -0.08
CA PRO A 125 -23.55 13.06 -0.31
C PRO A 125 -24.54 12.89 0.86
N VAL A 126 -24.26 11.98 1.80
CA VAL A 126 -25.11 11.75 2.98
C VAL A 126 -24.62 12.57 4.17
N LEU A 127 -23.31 12.63 4.38
CA LEU A 127 -22.69 13.23 5.57
C LEU A 127 -22.23 14.67 5.38
N LEU A 128 -21.91 15.08 4.15
CA LEU A 128 -21.43 16.43 3.83
C LEU A 128 -22.51 17.22 3.08
N THR A 129 -23.63 17.47 3.77
CA THR A 129 -24.76 18.27 3.26
C THR A 129 -24.99 19.51 4.13
N GLY A 130 -25.54 20.56 3.53
CA GLY A 130 -25.86 21.82 4.22
C GLY A 130 -24.62 22.49 4.83
N SER A 131 -24.68 22.83 6.12
CA SER A 131 -23.59 23.53 6.84
C SER A 131 -22.26 22.77 6.88
N PHE A 132 -22.24 21.48 6.52
CA PHE A 132 -21.04 20.64 6.55
C PHE A 132 -20.37 20.44 5.18
N GLU A 133 -20.97 20.92 4.10
CA GLU A 133 -20.48 20.71 2.72
C GLU A 133 -19.06 21.27 2.49
N ASN A 134 -18.74 22.39 3.15
CA ASN A 134 -17.43 23.06 3.07
C ASN A 134 -16.64 23.03 4.39
N ALA A 135 -17.14 22.31 5.39
CA ALA A 135 -16.49 22.25 6.69
C ALA A 135 -15.28 21.30 6.63
N PHE A 136 -14.12 21.80 7.06
CA PHE A 136 -12.87 21.05 7.06
C PHE A 136 -12.94 19.80 7.94
N LEU A 137 -13.48 19.93 9.16
CA LEU A 137 -13.48 18.85 10.15
C LEU A 137 -14.34 17.65 9.71
N PRO A 138 -15.60 17.81 9.26
CA PRO A 138 -16.39 16.71 8.71
C PRO A 138 -15.74 16.05 7.48
N SER A 139 -15.17 16.85 6.57
CA SER A 139 -14.47 16.33 5.39
C SER A 139 -13.23 15.51 5.76
N PHE A 140 -12.49 15.95 6.78
CA PHE A 140 -11.34 15.25 7.32
C PHE A 140 -11.75 13.94 8.01
N LEU A 141 -12.77 13.97 8.87
CA LEU A 141 -13.28 12.79 9.55
C LEU A 141 -13.83 11.75 8.58
N LEU A 142 -14.54 12.18 7.54
CA LEU A 142 -14.99 11.30 6.47
C LEU A 142 -13.82 10.65 5.75
N GLY A 143 -12.84 11.45 5.31
CA GLY A 143 -11.64 10.94 4.65
C GLY A 143 -10.85 9.97 5.52
N TRP A 144 -10.77 10.24 6.82
CA TRP A 144 -10.09 9.39 7.79
C TRP A 144 -10.84 8.07 8.03
N ALA A 145 -12.15 8.12 8.23
CA ALA A 145 -13.00 6.93 8.40
C ALA A 145 -12.95 6.04 7.15
N VAL A 146 -13.09 6.61 5.95
CA VAL A 146 -12.97 5.88 4.69
C VAL A 146 -11.59 5.23 4.55
N THR A 147 -10.51 5.94 4.92
CA THR A 147 -9.15 5.41 4.86
C THR A 147 -8.95 4.26 5.85
N ILE A 148 -9.45 4.37 7.07
CA ILE A 148 -9.37 3.31 8.08
C ILE A 148 -10.14 2.08 7.60
N SER A 149 -11.38 2.25 7.14
CA SER A 149 -12.20 1.14 6.66
C SER A 149 -11.56 0.45 5.45
N ALA A 150 -11.16 1.21 4.42
CA ALA A 150 -10.52 0.66 3.23
C ALA A 150 -9.19 -0.04 3.56
N SER A 151 -8.38 0.54 4.45
CA SER A 151 -7.11 -0.06 4.88
C SER A 151 -7.31 -1.33 5.71
N THR A 152 -8.33 -1.38 6.57
CA THR A 152 -8.66 -2.55 7.39
C THR A 152 -9.17 -3.69 6.53
N THR A 153 -10.09 -3.41 5.60
CA THR A 153 -10.64 -4.45 4.71
C THR A 153 -9.60 -4.99 3.72
N SER A 154 -8.66 -4.16 3.26
CA SER A 154 -7.54 -4.60 2.40
C SER A 154 -6.36 -5.20 3.17
N TYR A 155 -6.36 -5.12 4.50
CA TYR A 155 -5.24 -5.58 5.34
C TYR A 155 -4.91 -7.08 5.21
N PRO A 156 -5.89 -8.01 5.06
CA PRO A 156 -5.59 -9.42 4.84
C PRO A 156 -4.69 -9.66 3.61
N LEU A 157 -4.88 -8.89 2.53
CA LEU A 157 -4.05 -8.99 1.32
C LEU A 157 -2.62 -8.50 1.57
N ASP A 158 -2.45 -7.46 2.39
CA ASP A 158 -1.14 -6.97 2.83
C ASP A 158 -0.43 -7.99 3.75
N THR A 159 -1.17 -8.69 4.62
CA THR A 159 -0.64 -9.80 5.41
C THR A 159 -0.17 -10.95 4.53
N VAL A 160 -0.99 -11.40 3.57
CA VAL A 160 -0.62 -12.46 2.62
C VAL A 160 0.62 -12.04 1.81
N ARG A 161 0.66 -10.81 1.28
CA ARG A 161 1.83 -10.25 0.58
C ARG A 161 3.09 -10.39 1.43
N ARG A 162 3.06 -9.90 2.67
CA ARG A 162 4.23 -9.91 3.56
C ARG A 162 4.65 -11.33 3.94
N ARG A 163 3.70 -12.21 4.23
CA ARG A 163 3.98 -13.64 4.53
C ARG A 163 4.65 -14.32 3.35
N MET A 164 4.17 -14.08 2.13
CA MET A 164 4.83 -14.59 0.91
C MET A 164 6.26 -14.04 0.76
N MET A 165 6.50 -12.74 0.96
CA MET A 165 7.86 -12.17 0.92
C MET A 165 8.82 -12.84 1.94
N MET A 166 8.29 -13.25 3.09
CA MET A 166 9.10 -13.90 4.14
C MET A 166 9.48 -15.34 3.83
N THR A 167 8.81 -16.01 2.88
CA THR A 167 9.15 -17.39 2.46
C THR A 167 10.31 -17.48 1.47
N SER A 168 10.76 -16.37 0.89
CA SER A 168 11.91 -16.40 -0.02
C SER A 168 13.20 -16.85 0.70
N GLY A 169 13.96 -17.76 0.10
CA GLY A 169 15.13 -18.41 0.73
C GLY A 169 14.81 -19.42 1.84
N GLN A 170 13.55 -19.84 2.00
CA GLN A 170 13.15 -20.97 2.86
C GLN A 170 12.91 -22.23 2.01
N ALA A 171 13.09 -23.41 2.60
CA ALA A 171 12.79 -24.68 1.95
C ALA A 171 11.29 -24.85 1.67
N VAL A 172 10.44 -24.39 2.61
CA VAL A 172 8.98 -24.43 2.48
C VAL A 172 8.48 -23.07 2.01
N LYS A 173 7.78 -23.07 0.88
CA LYS A 173 7.23 -21.88 0.21
C LYS A 173 5.75 -22.09 -0.05
N TYR A 174 4.97 -21.02 0.07
CA TYR A 174 3.59 -21.04 -0.40
C TYR A 174 3.54 -21.19 -1.93
N LYS A 175 2.63 -22.02 -2.43
CA LYS A 175 2.41 -22.25 -3.87
C LYS A 175 1.79 -21.03 -4.55
N GLY A 176 1.08 -20.20 -3.79
CA GLY A 176 0.45 -18.97 -4.30
C GLY A 176 -0.21 -18.16 -3.19
N ALA A 177 -0.87 -17.06 -3.57
CA ALA A 177 -1.56 -16.18 -2.61
C ALA A 177 -2.76 -16.87 -1.95
N ILE A 178 -3.51 -17.67 -2.71
CA ILE A 178 -4.68 -18.41 -2.21
C ILE A 178 -4.23 -19.49 -1.22
N ASP A 179 -3.21 -20.26 -1.57
CA ASP A 179 -2.59 -21.26 -0.70
C ASP A 179 -2.06 -20.62 0.61
N CYS A 180 -1.38 -19.48 0.51
CA CYS A 180 -0.93 -18.72 1.67
C CYS A 180 -2.09 -18.28 2.56
N PHE A 181 -3.16 -17.75 1.97
CA PHE A 181 -4.35 -17.33 2.71
C PHE A 181 -5.01 -18.52 3.42
N GLN A 182 -5.23 -19.63 2.72
CA GLN A 182 -5.86 -20.83 3.27
C GLN A 182 -5.04 -21.41 4.42
N GLN A 183 -3.71 -21.50 4.26
CA GLN A 183 -2.83 -22.00 5.33
C GLN A 183 -2.81 -21.08 6.55
N ILE A 184 -2.80 -19.75 6.37
CA ILE A 184 -2.86 -18.82 7.50
C ILE A 184 -4.19 -18.98 8.25
N VAL A 185 -5.31 -19.06 7.53
CA VAL A 185 -6.63 -19.21 8.15
C VAL A 185 -6.76 -20.54 8.87
N SER A 186 -6.29 -21.64 8.28
CA SER A 186 -6.42 -22.97 8.87
C SER A 186 -5.47 -23.19 10.05
N GLN A 187 -4.25 -22.64 10.01
CA GLN A 187 -3.23 -22.88 11.05
C GLN A 187 -3.22 -21.81 12.15
N GLU A 188 -3.45 -20.55 11.81
CA GLU A 188 -3.32 -19.42 12.75
C GLU A 188 -4.66 -18.71 13.03
N GLY A 189 -5.72 -19.04 12.29
CA GLY A 189 -7.03 -18.43 12.40
C GLY A 189 -7.17 -17.09 11.66
N VAL A 190 -8.42 -16.68 11.41
CA VAL A 190 -8.78 -15.44 10.69
C VAL A 190 -8.21 -14.19 11.36
N TYR A 191 -8.15 -14.18 12.70
CA TYR A 191 -7.58 -13.05 13.46
C TYR A 191 -6.11 -12.79 13.11
N SER A 192 -5.36 -13.82 12.71
CA SER A 192 -3.95 -13.66 12.34
C SER A 192 -3.75 -12.76 11.12
N LEU A 193 -4.74 -12.68 10.23
CA LEU A 193 -4.71 -11.81 9.05
C LEU A 193 -4.73 -10.32 9.42
N PHE A 194 -5.27 -9.96 10.59
CA PHE A 194 -5.41 -8.58 11.06
C PHE A 194 -4.33 -8.18 12.07
N LYS A 195 -3.37 -9.08 12.38
CA LYS A 195 -2.25 -8.76 13.29
C LYS A 195 -1.44 -7.59 12.75
N GLY A 196 -1.39 -6.51 13.54
CA GLY A 196 -0.69 -5.28 13.19
C GLY A 196 -1.54 -4.21 12.49
N CYS A 197 -2.84 -4.46 12.24
CA CYS A 197 -3.73 -3.47 11.62
C CYS A 197 -3.77 -2.16 12.43
N GLY A 198 -3.92 -2.25 13.76
CA GLY A 198 -3.88 -1.07 14.64
C GLY A 198 -2.57 -0.29 14.56
N ALA A 199 -1.43 -0.99 14.53
CA ALA A 199 -0.12 -0.34 14.35
C ALA A 199 0.00 0.33 12.97
N ASN A 200 -0.60 -0.24 11.93
CA ASN A 200 -0.64 0.36 10.61
C ASN A 200 -1.51 1.62 10.55
N ILE A 201 -2.68 1.61 11.22
CA ILE A 201 -3.54 2.79 11.36
C ILE A 201 -2.80 3.89 12.12
N PHE A 202 -2.20 3.58 13.26
CA PHE A 202 -1.42 4.54 14.04
C PHE A 202 -0.27 5.14 13.24
N ARG A 203 0.47 4.30 12.50
CA ARG A 203 1.51 4.75 11.57
C ARG A 203 0.95 5.70 10.50
N GLY A 204 -0.26 5.45 10.01
CA GLY A 204 -0.95 6.32 9.06
C GLY A 204 -1.25 7.70 9.64
N VAL A 205 -1.81 7.75 10.86
CA VAL A 205 -2.12 8.99 11.57
C VAL A 205 -0.83 9.77 11.88
N ALA A 206 0.20 9.11 12.38
CA ALA A 206 1.49 9.73 12.67
C ALA A 206 2.14 10.30 11.39
N ALA A 207 2.09 9.56 10.28
CA ALA A 207 2.62 10.03 9.00
C ALA A 207 1.86 11.25 8.47
N ALA A 208 0.52 11.26 8.58
CA ALA A 208 -0.30 12.40 8.20
C ALA A 208 0.01 13.62 9.07
N GLY A 209 0.17 13.44 10.39
CA GLY A 209 0.55 14.51 11.31
C GLY A 209 1.92 15.13 10.97
N VAL A 210 2.92 14.29 10.68
CA VAL A 210 4.26 14.76 10.26
C VAL A 210 4.19 15.55 8.95
N ILE A 211 3.40 15.10 7.97
CA ILE A 211 3.22 15.83 6.70
C ILE A 211 2.54 17.17 6.94
N SER A 212 1.47 17.21 7.74
CA SER A 212 0.76 18.45 8.05
C SER A 212 1.64 19.46 8.80
N LEU A 213 2.44 19.00 9.76
CA LEU A 213 3.40 19.84 10.47
C LEU A 213 4.49 20.37 9.53
N TYR A 214 5.00 19.50 8.65
CA TYR A 214 5.99 19.89 7.65
C TYR A 214 5.44 20.94 6.67
N ASP A 215 4.20 20.78 6.22
CA ASP A 215 3.48 21.74 5.39
C ASP A 215 3.33 23.11 6.07
N GLN A 216 2.98 23.14 7.36
CA GLN A 216 2.86 24.37 8.15
C GLN A 216 4.23 25.03 8.35
N LEU A 217 5.26 24.23 8.60
CA LEU A 217 6.63 24.71 8.76
C LEU A 217 7.20 25.27 7.46
N GLN A 218 6.89 24.67 6.30
CA GLN A 218 7.25 25.22 4.99
C GLN A 218 6.55 26.56 4.71
N LEU A 219 5.26 26.67 5.05
CA LEU A 219 4.53 27.94 4.94
C LEU A 219 5.17 29.02 5.81
N LEU A 220 5.54 28.68 7.04
CA LEU A 220 6.14 29.61 8.00
C LEU A 220 7.56 30.04 7.60
N LEU A 221 8.38 29.11 7.09
CA LEU A 221 9.79 29.38 6.73
C LEU A 221 9.97 29.96 5.32
N PHE A 222 9.15 29.52 4.35
CA PHE A 222 9.37 29.82 2.93
C PHE A 222 8.20 30.56 2.28
N GLY A 223 7.11 30.82 3.00
CA GLY A 223 5.92 31.48 2.46
C GLY A 223 5.17 30.68 1.39
N ARG A 224 5.64 29.47 1.04
CA ARG A 224 5.07 28.60 0.01
C ARG A 224 5.29 27.12 0.34
N LYS A 225 4.38 26.27 -0.10
CA LYS A 225 4.49 24.81 0.00
C LYS A 225 5.20 24.25 -1.23
N PHE A 226 6.17 23.37 -1.02
CA PHE A 226 6.79 22.59 -2.09
C PHE A 226 6.16 21.20 -2.08
N LYS A 227 5.25 20.95 -3.03
CA LYS A 227 4.54 19.68 -3.19
C LYS A 227 5.11 18.84 -4.33
#